data_AF-A0A1S3HH82-F1
#
_entry.id   AF-A0A1S3HH82-F1
#
_cell.length_a   1.000
_cell.length_b   1.000
_cell.length_c   1.000
_cell.angle_alpha   90.00
_cell.angle_beta   90.00
_cell.angle_gamma   90.00
#
_symmetry.space_group_name_H-M   'P 1'
#
loop_
_entity.id
_entity.type
_entity.pdbx_description
1 polymer ?
#
loop_
_entity_poly.entity_id
_entity_poly.type
_entity_poly.pdbx_seq_one_letter_code
_entity_poly.pdbx_strand_id
1 'polypeptide(L)'
;MASVRFLLSTFVYVIVQSWSLIYGCPNGCECIADSTVRCKDILSIPSDIPTNTRTLNLDRSRITTIPTHAFSNLPKLQDLTIEYANVSVIESMAFMGLKELSSLSLRGNPIRTLEPHSLSGIESVIYFHLRDNPIEEIKPNAFSGSSKIDYLYLSSTKLRKIHPGAFNQLSNVQSFILTDNKHLGELTNASFLGLSNVDFLTFSRSNISIIRNGAFMGMSNVKKVNLENCGIQGWEAGAFGGVTGDVQYSLQNNQIKTFARNEFSGLKSTSLLNLNKNPIVCDCDLKWVLDSTLPMATKATIVCAMPEELKGRTITSLTGKDLTCITTTAPTSGSATLRPVSNPTTKTIYFQDNWFTKIVVMLFFQVVMWFATGNTNSTGLINATVIPLAT
;
A
#
# COMPACT_ATOMS: atom_id res chain seq x y z
N MET A 1 40.89 9.01 62.84
CA MET A 1 40.51 9.60 61.54
C MET A 1 40.30 8.57 60.42
N ALA A 2 40.89 7.36 60.47
CA ALA A 2 40.67 6.32 59.44
C ALA A 2 39.29 5.63 59.51
N SER A 3 38.70 5.49 60.71
CA SER A 3 37.43 4.81 60.96
C SER A 3 36.19 5.57 60.44
N VAL A 4 36.23 6.90 60.40
CA VAL A 4 35.12 7.75 59.91
C VAL A 4 35.07 7.77 58.37
N ARG A 5 36.24 7.70 57.70
CA ARG A 5 36.30 7.63 56.23
C ARG A 5 35.84 6.28 55.67
N PHE A 6 36.06 5.20 56.42
CA PHE A 6 35.58 3.86 56.03
C PHE A 6 34.06 3.78 56.14
N LEU A 7 33.47 4.30 57.23
CA LEU A 7 32.02 4.34 57.44
C LEU A 7 31.31 5.20 56.39
N LEU A 8 31.83 6.39 56.04
CA LEU A 8 31.26 7.24 54.99
C LEU A 8 31.33 6.58 53.60
N SER A 9 32.42 5.90 53.28
CA SER A 9 32.58 5.16 52.01
C SER A 9 31.60 4.00 51.91
N THR A 10 31.47 3.18 52.95
CA THR A 10 30.50 2.07 52.99
C THR A 10 29.05 2.56 53.03
N PHE A 11 28.77 3.70 53.69
CA PHE A 11 27.41 4.27 53.75
C PHE A 11 26.99 4.89 52.41
N VAL A 12 27.90 5.56 51.70
CA VAL A 12 27.67 6.02 50.31
C VAL A 12 27.53 4.82 49.37
N TYR A 13 28.33 3.77 49.52
CA TYR A 13 28.22 2.56 48.71
C TYR A 13 26.90 1.82 48.96
N VAL A 14 26.45 1.72 50.22
CA VAL A 14 25.14 1.15 50.58
C VAL A 14 24.01 2.06 50.10
N ILE A 15 24.12 3.39 50.12
CA ILE A 15 23.12 4.31 49.55
C ILE A 15 23.04 4.20 48.02
N VAL A 16 24.17 4.12 47.31
CA VAL A 16 24.19 3.94 45.85
C VAL A 16 23.63 2.55 45.46
N GLN A 17 23.99 1.50 46.21
CA GLN A 17 23.42 0.15 46.03
C GLN A 17 21.94 0.07 46.43
N SER A 18 21.48 0.84 47.43
CA SER A 18 20.07 0.85 47.86
C SER A 18 19.18 1.81 47.06
N TRP A 19 19.73 2.83 46.40
CA TRP A 19 19.02 3.61 45.38
C TRP A 19 18.81 2.82 44.08
N SER A 20 19.65 1.80 43.85
CA SER A 20 19.49 0.82 42.76
C SER A 20 18.36 -0.19 43.03
N LEU A 21 17.77 -0.21 44.24
CA LEU A 21 16.84 -1.25 44.70
C LEU A 21 15.38 -0.77 44.91
N ILE A 22 15.04 0.50 44.62
CA ILE A 22 13.66 1.02 44.80
C ILE A 22 12.92 1.21 43.46
N TYR A 23 13.64 1.24 42.34
CA TYR A 23 13.08 1.20 40.98
C TYR A 23 13.84 0.13 40.20
N GLY A 24 13.47 -1.13 40.44
CA GLY A 24 14.12 -2.27 39.78
C GLY A 24 14.01 -2.14 38.27
N CYS A 25 15.13 -2.23 37.57
CA CYS A 25 15.11 -2.35 36.12
C CYS A 25 14.58 -3.75 35.74
N PRO A 26 13.66 -3.87 34.76
CA PRO A 26 13.13 -5.17 34.38
C PRO A 26 14.20 -6.15 33.92
N ASN A 27 13.95 -7.44 34.13
CA ASN A 27 14.83 -8.50 33.62
C ASN A 27 14.91 -8.46 32.09
N GLY A 28 16.12 -8.54 31.55
CA GLY A 28 16.37 -8.41 30.11
C GLY A 28 16.38 -6.97 29.60
N CYS A 29 16.36 -5.99 30.51
CA CYS A 29 16.44 -4.58 30.19
C CYS A 29 17.62 -3.89 30.90
N GLU A 30 18.04 -2.78 30.30
CA GLU A 30 19.05 -1.85 30.79
C GLU A 30 18.39 -0.48 30.99
N CYS A 31 18.41 0.00 32.22
CA CYS A 31 17.85 1.31 32.59
C CYS A 31 19.00 2.31 32.67
N ILE A 32 18.94 3.32 31.83
CA ILE A 32 20.01 4.29 31.61
C ILE A 32 19.59 5.63 32.22
N ALA A 33 20.55 6.54 32.41
CA ALA A 33 20.28 7.95 32.69
C ALA A 33 19.24 8.54 31.70
N ASP A 34 18.63 9.65 32.10
CA ASP A 34 17.60 10.36 31.32
C ASP A 34 16.30 9.58 31.11
N SER A 35 16.00 8.64 32.02
CA SER A 35 14.74 7.85 32.00
C SER A 35 14.57 7.03 30.71
N THR A 36 15.68 6.51 30.19
CA THR A 36 15.69 5.61 29.03
C THR A 36 15.74 4.15 29.50
N VAL A 37 14.89 3.31 28.94
CA VAL A 37 14.90 1.85 29.17
C VAL A 37 15.11 1.14 27.83
N ARG A 38 16.11 0.27 27.77
CA ARG A 38 16.42 -0.54 26.58
C ARG A 38 16.32 -2.01 26.91
N CYS A 39 15.43 -2.72 26.24
CA CYS A 39 15.26 -4.16 26.41
C CYS A 39 15.77 -4.90 25.18
N LYS A 40 16.37 -6.07 25.39
CA LYS A 40 16.89 -6.92 24.29
C LYS A 40 16.52 -8.36 24.54
N ASP A 41 16.24 -9.09 23.45
CA ASP A 41 15.95 -10.54 23.47
C ASP A 41 14.79 -10.96 24.41
N ILE A 42 13.91 -10.03 24.78
CA ILE A 42 12.73 -10.33 25.61
C ILE A 42 11.62 -11.00 24.77
N LEU A 43 10.82 -11.86 25.42
CA LEU A 43 9.70 -12.58 24.80
C LEU A 43 8.35 -11.84 24.93
N SER A 44 8.24 -10.96 25.92
CA SER A 44 7.04 -10.18 26.21
C SER A 44 7.42 -8.83 26.84
N ILE A 45 6.54 -7.84 26.71
CA ILE A 45 6.73 -6.52 27.32
C ILE A 45 6.70 -6.67 28.86
N PRO A 46 7.75 -6.25 29.59
CA PRO A 46 7.76 -6.34 31.05
C PRO A 46 6.73 -5.40 31.69
N SER A 47 6.02 -5.85 32.72
CA SER A 47 5.00 -5.05 33.43
C SER A 47 5.59 -4.07 34.45
N ASP A 48 6.85 -4.26 34.81
CA ASP A 48 7.60 -3.56 35.85
C ASP A 48 8.52 -2.46 35.30
N ILE A 49 8.26 -1.97 34.08
CA ILE A 49 8.99 -0.82 33.50
C ILE A 49 8.79 0.42 34.40
N PRO A 50 9.86 1.15 34.77
CA PRO A 50 9.76 2.34 35.63
C PRO A 50 8.79 3.40 35.09
N THR A 51 7.91 3.91 35.94
CA THR A 51 6.82 4.84 35.54
C THR A 51 7.33 6.23 35.10
N ASN A 52 8.58 6.57 35.42
CA ASN A 52 9.24 7.80 34.98
C ASN A 52 9.91 7.67 33.60
N THR A 53 9.85 6.51 32.95
CA THR A 53 10.45 6.26 31.62
C THR A 53 9.91 7.25 30.58
N ARG A 54 10.83 7.87 29.84
CA ARG A 54 10.55 8.79 28.72
C ARG A 54 10.86 8.17 27.36
N THR A 55 11.86 7.31 27.30
CA THR A 55 12.26 6.60 26.08
C THR A 55 12.30 5.10 26.35
N LEU A 56 11.53 4.33 25.60
CA LEU A 56 11.49 2.87 25.70
C LEU A 56 11.87 2.26 24.35
N ASN A 57 12.96 1.50 24.33
CA ASN A 57 13.42 0.77 23.17
C ASN A 57 13.27 -0.73 23.41
N LEU A 58 12.43 -1.38 22.60
CA LEU A 58 12.18 -2.83 22.61
C LEU A 58 12.63 -3.47 21.29
N ASP A 59 13.51 -2.81 20.54
CA ASP A 59 13.91 -3.23 19.20
C ASP A 59 14.61 -4.58 19.23
N ARG A 60 14.46 -5.36 18.15
CA ARG A 60 15.09 -6.67 17.97
C ARG A 60 14.81 -7.65 19.11
N SER A 61 13.69 -7.46 19.81
CA SER A 61 13.14 -8.43 20.76
C SER A 61 12.38 -9.54 20.02
N ARG A 62 11.71 -10.43 20.75
CA ARG A 62 10.92 -11.53 20.18
C ARG A 62 9.46 -11.46 20.62
N ILE A 63 8.95 -10.23 20.71
CA ILE A 63 7.59 -9.90 21.12
C ILE A 63 6.65 -10.20 19.95
N THR A 64 5.75 -11.16 20.11
CA THR A 64 4.81 -11.53 19.03
C THR A 64 3.51 -10.73 19.07
N THR A 65 3.13 -10.23 20.24
CA THR A 65 1.87 -9.53 20.50
C THR A 65 2.10 -8.31 21.39
N ILE A 66 1.47 -7.18 21.06
CA ILE A 66 1.33 -6.03 21.97
C ILE A 66 -0.06 -6.15 22.62
N PRO A 67 -0.14 -6.52 23.91
CA PRO A 67 -1.41 -6.77 24.57
C PRO A 67 -2.18 -5.47 24.87
N THR A 68 -3.47 -5.60 25.13
CA THR A 68 -4.33 -4.50 25.58
C THR A 68 -3.76 -3.83 26.84
N HIS A 69 -3.67 -2.50 26.85
CA HIS A 69 -3.07 -1.70 27.94
C HIS A 69 -1.60 -2.00 28.25
N ALA A 70 -0.81 -2.52 27.30
CA ALA A 70 0.61 -2.88 27.51
C ALA A 70 1.47 -1.78 28.17
N PHE A 71 1.13 -0.51 27.93
CA PHE A 71 1.93 0.64 28.39
C PHE A 71 1.15 1.60 29.30
N SER A 72 0.03 1.18 29.89
CA SER A 72 -0.86 2.07 30.66
C SER A 72 -0.20 2.73 31.88
N ASN A 73 0.89 2.15 32.39
CA ASN A 73 1.65 2.64 33.53
C ASN A 73 2.77 3.63 33.16
N LEU A 74 2.88 4.02 31.89
CA LEU A 74 3.96 4.87 31.37
C LEU A 74 3.43 6.23 30.86
N PRO A 75 2.81 7.08 31.71
CA PRO A 75 2.17 8.31 31.26
C PRO A 75 3.14 9.38 30.74
N LYS A 76 4.43 9.28 31.11
CA LYS A 76 5.52 10.19 30.71
C LYS A 76 6.31 9.73 29.49
N LEU A 77 5.92 8.60 28.88
CA LEU A 77 6.63 8.05 27.74
C LEU A 77 6.45 8.98 26.54
N GLN A 78 7.55 9.37 25.91
CA GLN A 78 7.62 10.32 24.80
C GLN A 78 8.06 9.64 23.50
N ASP A 79 8.92 8.62 23.59
CA ASP A 79 9.43 7.86 22.47
C ASP A 79 9.33 6.36 22.74
N LEU A 80 8.68 5.63 21.82
CA LEU A 80 8.55 4.17 21.87
C LEU A 80 9.00 3.56 20.55
N THR A 81 10.01 2.69 20.61
CA THR A 81 10.46 1.90 19.45
C THR A 81 10.31 0.41 19.74
N ILE A 82 9.66 -0.29 18.81
CA ILE A 82 9.48 -1.74 18.81
C ILE A 82 9.80 -2.23 17.40
N GLU A 83 11.02 -1.98 16.92
CA GLU A 83 11.41 -2.31 15.55
C GLU A 83 11.97 -3.74 15.43
N TYR A 84 11.61 -4.45 14.36
CA TYR A 84 12.13 -5.80 14.08
C TYR A 84 11.98 -6.78 15.27
N ALA A 85 10.89 -6.66 16.03
CA ALA A 85 10.67 -7.40 17.27
C ALA A 85 9.78 -8.66 17.08
N ASN A 86 9.40 -8.97 15.84
CA ASN A 86 8.50 -10.06 15.46
C ASN A 86 7.02 -9.86 15.86
N VAL A 87 6.58 -8.61 16.04
CA VAL A 87 5.19 -8.29 16.39
C VAL A 87 4.26 -8.64 15.22
N SER A 88 3.36 -9.60 15.42
CA SER A 88 2.35 -9.97 14.43
C SER A 88 0.95 -9.47 14.76
N VAL A 89 0.67 -9.22 16.05
CA VAL A 89 -0.66 -8.84 16.56
C VAL A 89 -0.54 -7.63 17.47
N ILE A 90 -1.42 -6.65 17.27
CA ILE A 90 -1.64 -5.52 18.18
C ILE A 90 -3.08 -5.63 18.65
N GLU A 91 -3.27 -5.89 19.94
CA GLU A 91 -4.61 -6.00 20.51
C GLU A 91 -5.29 -4.62 20.59
N SER A 92 -6.62 -4.63 20.71
CA SER A 92 -7.39 -3.40 20.90
C SER A 92 -6.90 -2.63 22.12
N MET A 93 -6.80 -1.30 22.01
CA MET A 93 -6.38 -0.40 23.10
C MET A 93 -4.98 -0.70 23.65
N ALA A 94 -4.10 -1.31 22.86
CA ALA A 94 -2.72 -1.64 23.26
C ALA A 94 -1.92 -0.44 23.81
N PHE A 95 -2.17 0.76 23.28
CA PHE A 95 -1.43 1.99 23.61
C PHE A 95 -2.19 2.94 24.55
N MET A 96 -3.29 2.50 25.17
CA MET A 96 -4.04 3.32 26.11
C MET A 96 -3.20 3.76 27.31
N GLY A 97 -3.30 5.05 27.67
CA GLY A 97 -2.60 5.67 28.80
C GLY A 97 -1.33 6.46 28.43
N LEU A 98 -0.88 6.40 27.18
CA LEU A 98 0.31 7.09 26.68
C LEU A 98 0.04 8.57 26.34
N LYS A 99 -0.01 9.42 27.38
CA LYS A 99 -0.46 10.82 27.28
C LYS A 99 0.55 11.78 26.62
N GLU A 100 1.84 11.47 26.73
CA GLU A 100 2.94 12.31 26.23
C GLU A 100 3.68 11.71 25.02
N LEU A 101 3.21 10.58 24.49
CA LEU A 101 3.92 9.87 23.42
C LEU A 101 3.91 10.69 22.14
N SER A 102 5.08 11.09 21.67
CA SER A 102 5.27 11.94 20.48
C SER A 102 5.71 11.14 19.25
N SER A 103 6.46 10.06 19.46
CA SER A 103 7.04 9.22 18.43
C SER A 103 6.78 7.74 18.71
N LEU A 104 6.25 7.03 17.71
CA LEU A 104 6.04 5.59 17.75
C LEU A 104 6.62 4.95 16.49
N SER A 105 7.49 3.95 16.66
CA SER A 105 7.97 3.12 15.55
C SER A 105 7.66 1.65 15.79
N LEU A 106 6.93 1.06 14.83
CA LEU A 106 6.65 -0.38 14.75
C LEU A 106 7.26 -0.98 13.46
N ARG A 107 8.31 -0.35 12.95
CA ARG A 107 8.94 -0.69 11.68
C ARG A 107 9.46 -2.13 11.65
N GLY A 108 9.32 -2.78 10.49
CA GLY A 108 9.99 -4.06 10.24
C GLY A 108 9.43 -5.23 11.04
N ASN A 109 8.16 -5.18 11.43
CA ASN A 109 7.46 -6.28 12.08
C ASN A 109 6.59 -7.07 11.07
N PRO A 110 6.17 -8.30 11.41
CA PRO A 110 5.26 -9.09 10.57
C PRO A 110 3.77 -8.72 10.74
N ILE A 111 3.44 -7.44 10.97
CA ILE A 111 2.04 -6.99 11.12
C ILE A 111 1.32 -7.11 9.77
N ARG A 112 0.23 -7.90 9.74
CA ARG A 112 -0.58 -8.12 8.52
C ARG A 112 -1.85 -7.27 8.45
N THR A 113 -2.44 -6.94 9.59
CA THR A 113 -3.71 -6.23 9.65
C THR A 113 -3.70 -5.26 10.82
N LEU A 114 -4.25 -4.06 10.61
CA LEU A 114 -4.56 -3.14 11.70
C LEU A 114 -6.04 -3.28 12.04
N GLU A 115 -6.32 -3.94 13.16
CA GLU A 115 -7.69 -4.19 13.64
C GLU A 115 -8.32 -2.92 14.25
N PRO A 116 -9.66 -2.84 14.35
CA PRO A 116 -10.33 -1.71 14.96
C PRO A 116 -9.79 -1.42 16.37
N HIS A 117 -9.50 -0.16 16.68
CA HIS A 117 -8.98 0.32 17.96
C HIS A 117 -7.60 -0.24 18.37
N SER A 118 -6.89 -0.98 17.51
CA SER A 118 -5.53 -1.46 17.78
C SER A 118 -4.53 -0.31 17.98
N LEU A 119 -4.79 0.85 17.38
CA LEU A 119 -4.01 2.08 17.54
C LEU A 119 -4.77 3.13 18.35
N SER A 120 -5.70 2.75 19.21
CA SER A 120 -6.26 3.68 20.19
C SER A 120 -5.27 3.96 21.32
N GLY A 121 -5.23 5.20 21.80
CA GLY A 121 -4.31 5.66 22.85
C GLY A 121 -3.05 6.39 22.36
N ILE A 122 -2.78 6.42 21.04
CA ILE A 122 -1.69 7.24 20.46
C ILE A 122 -2.13 8.66 20.11
N GLU A 123 -2.97 9.27 20.95
CA GLU A 123 -3.62 10.57 20.67
C GLU A 123 -2.62 11.74 20.60
N SER A 124 -1.45 11.59 21.23
CA SER A 124 -0.38 12.58 21.26
C SER A 124 0.69 12.38 20.17
N VAL A 125 0.64 11.27 19.42
CA VAL A 125 1.71 10.91 18.48
C VAL A 125 1.69 11.83 17.28
N ILE A 126 2.86 12.36 16.95
CA ILE A 126 3.11 13.25 15.80
C ILE A 126 3.74 12.45 14.65
N TYR A 127 4.68 11.57 14.97
CA TYR A 127 5.42 10.74 14.02
C TYR A 127 5.10 9.27 14.22
N PHE A 128 4.48 8.63 13.23
CA PHE A 128 4.16 7.20 13.30
C PHE A 128 4.75 6.41 12.12
N HIS A 129 5.63 5.47 12.45
CA HIS A 129 6.34 4.64 11.47
C HIS A 129 5.82 3.21 11.45
N LEU A 130 5.17 2.83 10.34
CA LEU A 130 4.70 1.46 10.07
C LEU A 130 5.41 0.81 8.87
N ARG A 131 6.48 1.43 8.37
CA ARG A 131 7.23 0.97 7.21
C ARG A 131 7.70 -0.48 7.37
N ASP A 132 7.84 -1.17 6.24
CA ASP A 132 8.44 -2.51 6.16
C ASP A 132 7.63 -3.57 6.95
N ASN A 133 6.33 -3.35 7.11
CA ASN A 133 5.38 -4.35 7.62
C ASN A 133 4.54 -4.93 6.47
N PRO A 134 4.23 -6.24 6.46
CA PRO A 134 3.41 -6.86 5.43
C PRO A 134 1.90 -6.57 5.61
N ILE A 135 1.53 -5.32 5.91
CA ILE A 135 0.14 -4.92 6.14
C ILE A 135 -0.64 -5.08 4.84
N GLU A 136 -1.65 -5.95 4.84
CA GLU A 136 -2.51 -6.24 3.69
C GLU A 136 -3.80 -5.40 3.73
N GLU A 137 -4.28 -5.06 4.93
CA GLU A 137 -5.53 -4.36 5.17
C GLU A 137 -5.47 -3.46 6.41
N ILE A 138 -6.09 -2.28 6.32
CA ILE A 138 -6.34 -1.38 7.45
C ILE A 138 -7.86 -1.35 7.67
N LYS A 139 -8.32 -1.87 8.82
CA LYS A 139 -9.74 -1.93 9.16
C LYS A 139 -10.26 -0.53 9.54
N PRO A 140 -11.56 -0.25 9.36
CA PRO A 140 -12.19 0.97 9.87
C PRO A 140 -11.93 1.16 11.37
N ASN A 141 -11.73 2.40 11.79
CA ASN A 141 -11.48 2.79 13.18
C ASN A 141 -10.19 2.20 13.80
N ALA A 142 -9.24 1.68 13.02
CA ALA A 142 -7.94 1.27 13.53
C ALA A 142 -7.22 2.42 14.26
N PHE A 143 -7.32 3.64 13.71
CA PHE A 143 -6.73 4.90 14.23
C PHE A 143 -7.70 5.73 15.10
N SER A 144 -8.68 5.09 15.73
CA SER A 144 -9.68 5.83 16.53
C SER A 144 -9.00 6.63 17.65
N GLY A 145 -9.23 7.94 17.68
CA GLY A 145 -8.64 8.88 18.64
C GLY A 145 -7.26 9.45 18.25
N SER A 146 -6.60 8.92 17.21
CA SER A 146 -5.23 9.29 16.81
C SER A 146 -5.14 10.62 16.03
N SER A 147 -5.79 11.67 16.55
CA SER A 147 -6.04 12.91 15.81
C SER A 147 -4.81 13.77 15.57
N LYS A 148 -3.70 13.64 16.32
CA LYS A 148 -2.52 14.53 16.23
C LYS A 148 -1.41 14.04 15.29
N ILE A 149 -1.60 12.93 14.58
CA ILE A 149 -0.57 12.43 13.66
C ILE A 149 -0.38 13.44 12.53
N ASP A 150 0.81 14.02 12.41
CA ASP A 150 1.18 14.91 11.31
C ASP A 150 1.81 14.11 10.14
N TYR A 151 2.59 13.08 10.48
CA TYR A 151 3.34 12.28 9.52
C TYR A 151 3.04 10.78 9.70
N LEU A 152 2.34 10.21 8.72
CA LEU A 152 2.00 8.79 8.67
C LEU A 152 2.75 8.10 7.52
N TYR A 153 3.66 7.19 7.89
CA TYR A 153 4.49 6.44 6.94
C TYR A 153 3.98 5.00 6.76
N LEU A 154 3.31 4.74 5.63
CA LEU A 154 2.79 3.42 5.22
C LEU A 154 3.48 2.90 3.94
N SER A 155 4.77 3.19 3.80
CA SER A 155 5.56 2.75 2.64
C SER A 155 6.01 1.29 2.76
N SER A 156 6.17 0.63 1.61
CA SER A 156 6.64 -0.76 1.52
C SER A 156 5.79 -1.75 2.33
N THR A 157 4.46 -1.58 2.28
CA THR A 157 3.53 -2.55 2.84
C THR A 157 2.94 -3.44 1.74
N LYS A 158 2.11 -4.42 2.13
CA LYS A 158 1.42 -5.31 1.19
C LYS A 158 -0.03 -4.88 0.94
N LEU A 159 -0.33 -3.59 1.12
CA LEU A 159 -1.69 -3.09 1.15
C LEU A 159 -2.39 -3.41 -0.16
N ARG A 160 -3.47 -4.19 -0.06
CA ARG A 160 -4.30 -4.61 -1.21
C ARG A 160 -5.50 -3.71 -1.40
N LYS A 161 -6.01 -3.15 -0.31
CA LYS A 161 -7.21 -2.32 -0.30
C LYS A 161 -7.15 -1.32 0.85
N ILE A 162 -7.68 -0.13 0.59
CA ILE A 162 -7.99 0.87 1.60
C ILE A 162 -9.50 0.86 1.79
N HIS A 163 -9.96 0.50 2.99
CA HIS A 163 -11.39 0.54 3.31
C HIS A 163 -11.87 1.99 3.45
N PRO A 164 -13.07 2.32 2.96
CA PRO A 164 -13.68 3.61 3.28
C PRO A 164 -13.70 3.84 4.80
N GLY A 165 -13.19 4.99 5.23
CA GLY A 165 -13.07 5.35 6.64
C GLY A 165 -11.93 4.67 7.41
N ALA A 166 -11.01 3.96 6.73
CA ALA A 166 -9.77 3.46 7.34
C ALA A 166 -8.93 4.58 7.99
N PHE A 167 -9.03 5.80 7.47
CA PHE A 167 -8.33 7.00 7.94
C PHE A 167 -9.26 8.03 8.60
N ASN A 168 -10.45 7.61 9.05
CA ASN A 168 -11.34 8.48 9.80
C ASN A 168 -10.61 9.06 11.02
N GLN A 169 -10.89 10.34 11.32
CA GLN A 169 -10.30 11.10 12.44
C GLN A 169 -8.80 11.44 12.31
N LEU A 170 -8.13 11.05 11.22
CA LEU A 170 -6.76 11.48 10.91
C LEU A 170 -6.74 12.88 10.28
N SER A 171 -7.50 13.81 10.85
CA SER A 171 -7.73 15.12 10.25
C SER A 171 -6.49 16.01 10.27
N ASN A 172 -5.50 15.80 11.14
CA ASN A 172 -4.29 16.64 11.20
C ASN A 172 -3.15 16.18 10.30
N VAL A 173 -3.22 15.00 9.67
CA VAL A 173 -2.14 14.49 8.83
C VAL A 173 -1.83 15.50 7.73
N GLN A 174 -0.60 16.01 7.71
CA GLN A 174 -0.14 17.00 6.73
C GLN A 174 0.55 16.31 5.55
N SER A 175 1.29 15.23 5.82
CA SER A 175 2.03 14.48 4.81
C SER A 175 1.66 13.00 4.91
N PHE A 176 1.02 12.48 3.85
CA PHE A 176 0.61 11.09 3.79
C PHE A 176 1.38 10.33 2.71
N ILE A 177 2.22 9.39 3.15
CA ILE A 177 3.20 8.71 2.31
C ILE A 177 2.86 7.22 2.17
N LEU A 178 2.38 6.84 0.98
CA LEU A 178 1.99 5.49 0.57
C LEU A 178 2.83 5.01 -0.63
N THR A 179 4.15 5.05 -0.50
CA THR A 179 5.07 4.68 -1.58
C THR A 179 5.36 3.17 -1.59
N ASP A 180 5.62 2.58 -2.76
CA ASP A 180 6.07 1.19 -2.92
C ASP A 180 5.04 0.12 -2.46
N ASN A 181 3.74 0.42 -2.54
CA ASN A 181 2.65 -0.50 -2.20
C ASN A 181 2.10 -1.22 -3.45
N LYS A 182 2.87 -2.16 -4.01
CA LYS A 182 2.63 -2.77 -5.34
C LYS A 182 1.36 -3.63 -5.47
N HIS A 183 0.60 -3.80 -4.40
CA HIS A 183 -0.59 -4.67 -4.36
C HIS A 183 -1.92 -3.90 -4.37
N LEU A 184 -1.91 -2.56 -4.36
CA LEU A 184 -3.11 -1.75 -4.16
C LEU A 184 -4.11 -1.86 -5.33
N GLY A 185 -3.62 -1.96 -6.57
CA GLY A 185 -4.41 -2.26 -7.76
C GLY A 185 -5.29 -1.11 -8.27
N GLU A 186 -6.09 -0.49 -7.41
CA GLU A 186 -6.99 0.62 -7.73
C GLU A 186 -7.18 1.59 -6.55
N LEU A 187 -7.53 2.83 -6.84
CA LEU A 187 -8.02 3.78 -5.85
C LEU A 187 -9.54 3.84 -5.89
N THR A 188 -10.19 3.44 -4.80
CA THR A 188 -11.66 3.33 -4.72
C THR A 188 -12.32 4.57 -4.12
N ASN A 189 -13.64 4.70 -4.28
CA ASN A 189 -14.43 5.80 -3.72
C ASN A 189 -14.18 5.97 -2.21
N ALA A 190 -13.97 7.23 -1.77
CA ALA A 190 -13.82 7.61 -0.37
C ALA A 190 -12.68 6.87 0.38
N SER A 191 -11.68 6.37 -0.34
CA SER A 191 -10.52 5.69 0.27
C SER A 191 -9.77 6.60 1.25
N PHE A 192 -9.80 7.92 1.03
CA PHE A 192 -9.07 8.92 1.82
C PHE A 192 -9.98 9.77 2.70
N LEU A 193 -11.22 9.33 2.94
CA LEU A 193 -12.13 10.03 3.84
C LEU A 193 -11.52 10.13 5.24
N GLY A 194 -11.53 11.34 5.80
CA GLY A 194 -10.90 11.67 7.10
C GLY A 194 -9.57 12.41 6.98
N LEU A 195 -8.89 12.35 5.82
CA LEU A 195 -7.60 13.01 5.57
C LEU A 195 -7.75 14.44 5.04
N SER A 196 -8.47 15.29 5.78
CA SER A 196 -8.89 16.61 5.29
C SER A 196 -7.77 17.66 5.19
N ASN A 197 -6.71 17.56 6.01
CA ASN A 197 -5.59 18.52 6.05
C ASN A 197 -4.31 18.05 5.35
N VAL A 198 -4.35 16.94 4.60
CA VAL A 198 -3.17 16.47 3.87
C VAL A 198 -2.80 17.49 2.81
N ASP A 199 -1.60 18.06 2.89
CA ASP A 199 -1.04 18.98 1.90
C ASP A 199 -0.40 18.21 0.74
N PHE A 200 0.35 17.14 1.08
CA PHE A 200 1.08 16.30 0.14
C PHE A 200 0.72 14.83 0.30
N LEU A 201 0.26 14.24 -0.79
CA LEU A 201 -0.10 12.83 -0.90
C LEU A 201 0.77 12.17 -1.97
N THR A 202 1.40 11.03 -1.66
CA THR A 202 2.19 10.28 -2.65
C THR A 202 1.88 8.78 -2.64
N PHE A 203 1.67 8.23 -3.83
CA PHE A 203 1.50 6.80 -4.10
C PHE A 203 2.59 6.24 -5.01
N SER A 204 3.72 6.94 -5.17
CA SER A 204 4.68 6.56 -6.20
C SER A 204 5.10 5.09 -6.07
N ARG A 205 5.17 4.38 -7.20
CA ARG A 205 5.52 2.95 -7.28
C ARG A 205 4.53 2.00 -6.58
N SER A 206 3.24 2.35 -6.50
CA SER A 206 2.20 1.54 -5.84
C SER A 206 1.22 0.79 -6.77
N ASN A 207 1.58 0.55 -8.03
CA ASN A 207 0.84 -0.30 -8.97
C ASN A 207 -0.70 -0.06 -8.99
N ILE A 208 -1.10 1.18 -9.25
CA ILE A 208 -2.49 1.62 -9.37
C ILE A 208 -2.84 1.62 -10.85
N SER A 209 -3.69 0.68 -11.28
CA SER A 209 -4.12 0.55 -12.69
C SER A 209 -5.21 1.55 -13.09
N ILE A 210 -6.13 1.85 -12.16
CA ILE A 210 -7.28 2.74 -12.39
C ILE A 210 -7.59 3.58 -11.14
N ILE A 211 -8.05 4.81 -11.37
CA ILE A 211 -8.59 5.70 -10.34
C ILE A 211 -10.11 5.77 -10.51
N ARG A 212 -10.85 5.31 -9.50
CA ARG A 212 -12.32 5.26 -9.53
C ARG A 212 -12.95 6.61 -9.18
N ASN A 213 -14.23 6.78 -9.52
CA ASN A 213 -15.01 7.97 -9.20
C ASN A 213 -14.97 8.29 -7.69
N GLY A 214 -14.66 9.54 -7.34
CA GLY A 214 -14.64 10.02 -5.96
C GLY A 214 -13.49 9.45 -5.13
N ALA A 215 -12.39 9.00 -5.76
CA ALA A 215 -11.23 8.47 -5.05
C ALA A 215 -10.66 9.46 -4.02
N PHE A 216 -10.65 10.76 -4.34
CA PHE A 216 -10.11 11.83 -3.49
C PHE A 216 -11.17 12.59 -2.69
N MET A 217 -12.38 12.02 -2.54
CA MET A 217 -13.46 12.65 -1.81
C MET A 217 -13.08 12.92 -0.35
N GLY A 218 -13.29 14.17 0.11
CA GLY A 218 -13.03 14.59 1.49
C GLY A 218 -11.63 15.13 1.74
N MET A 219 -10.75 15.12 0.73
CA MET A 219 -9.41 15.71 0.80
C MET A 219 -9.45 17.22 0.52
N SER A 220 -9.93 17.99 1.49
CA SER A 220 -10.23 19.42 1.29
C SER A 220 -8.99 20.28 1.01
N ASN A 221 -7.88 20.03 1.71
CA ASN A 221 -6.69 20.90 1.68
C ASN A 221 -5.53 20.36 0.83
N VAL A 222 -5.75 19.27 0.07
CA VAL A 222 -4.69 18.69 -0.75
C VAL A 222 -4.20 19.68 -1.80
N LYS A 223 -2.87 19.84 -1.87
CA LYS A 223 -2.20 20.74 -2.82
C LYS A 223 -1.46 19.93 -3.89
N LYS A 224 -0.90 18.79 -3.51
CA LYS A 224 -0.05 17.97 -4.38
C LYS A 224 -0.37 16.50 -4.21
N VAL A 225 -0.67 15.84 -5.33
CA VAL A 225 -0.91 14.40 -5.42
C VAL A 225 0.09 13.80 -6.39
N ASN A 226 1.00 12.97 -5.87
CA ASN A 226 2.00 12.28 -6.65
C ASN A 226 1.56 10.84 -6.96
N LEU A 227 1.24 10.59 -8.24
CA LEU A 227 0.83 9.30 -8.80
C LEU A 227 1.85 8.81 -9.85
N GLU A 228 3.10 9.25 -9.74
CA GLU A 228 4.16 8.86 -10.65
C GLU A 228 4.53 7.38 -10.52
N ASN A 229 4.84 6.72 -11.64
CA ASN A 229 5.31 5.32 -11.65
C ASN A 229 4.29 4.35 -11.06
N CYS A 230 2.99 4.63 -11.22
CA CYS A 230 1.93 3.80 -10.66
C CYS A 230 1.40 2.76 -11.65
N GLY A 231 1.69 2.85 -12.93
CA GLY A 231 1.12 1.95 -13.94
C GLY A 231 -0.34 2.27 -14.28
N ILE A 232 -0.77 3.51 -14.05
CA ILE A 232 -2.14 3.98 -14.32
C ILE A 232 -2.43 3.89 -15.81
N GLN A 233 -3.54 3.27 -16.18
CA GLN A 233 -4.00 3.14 -17.57
C GLN A 233 -5.07 4.19 -17.92
N GLY A 234 -5.82 4.64 -16.91
CA GLY A 234 -6.89 5.63 -17.05
C GLY A 234 -7.60 5.89 -15.72
N TRP A 235 -8.71 6.62 -15.77
CA TRP A 235 -9.54 6.94 -14.60
C TRP A 235 -11.00 7.09 -15.01
N GLU A 236 -11.89 6.97 -14.03
CA GLU A 236 -13.33 7.16 -14.24
C GLU A 236 -13.73 8.65 -14.20
N ALA A 237 -14.87 8.98 -14.81
CA ALA A 237 -15.50 10.28 -14.64
C ALA A 237 -15.72 10.61 -13.16
N GLY A 238 -15.26 11.78 -12.74
CA GLY A 238 -15.36 12.20 -11.33
C GLY A 238 -14.23 11.70 -10.44
N ALA A 239 -13.21 11.02 -10.98
CA ALA A 239 -12.07 10.52 -10.20
C ALA A 239 -11.39 11.60 -9.34
N PHE A 240 -11.23 12.81 -9.89
CA PHE A 240 -10.63 13.97 -9.21
C PHE A 240 -11.64 14.85 -8.47
N GLY A 241 -12.90 14.41 -8.37
CA GLY A 241 -13.95 15.14 -7.67
C GLY A 241 -13.82 15.07 -6.14
N GLY A 242 -14.46 16.02 -5.45
CA GLY A 242 -14.51 16.04 -3.98
C GLY A 242 -13.31 16.68 -3.28
N VAL A 243 -12.37 17.25 -4.04
CA VAL A 243 -11.33 18.16 -3.53
C VAL A 243 -11.79 19.61 -3.60
N THR A 244 -11.47 20.42 -2.59
CA THR A 244 -11.89 21.83 -2.54
C THR A 244 -10.81 22.82 -2.94
N GLY A 245 -9.54 22.42 -3.01
CA GLY A 245 -8.43 23.27 -3.42
C GLY A 245 -8.03 23.12 -4.88
N ASP A 246 -7.08 23.95 -5.31
CA ASP A 246 -6.34 23.75 -6.55
C ASP A 246 -5.24 22.72 -6.32
N VAL A 247 -5.22 21.67 -7.14
CA VAL A 247 -4.35 20.51 -6.91
C VAL A 247 -3.41 20.32 -8.08
N GLN A 248 -2.15 20.00 -7.77
CA GLN A 248 -1.15 19.55 -8.73
C GLN A 248 -1.08 18.02 -8.71
N TYR A 249 -1.53 17.38 -9.78
CA TYR A 249 -1.47 15.94 -9.97
C TYR A 249 -0.28 15.58 -10.85
N SER A 250 0.66 14.81 -10.29
CA SER A 250 1.74 14.19 -11.08
C SER A 250 1.30 12.81 -11.55
N LEU A 251 0.95 12.68 -12.82
CA LEU A 251 0.59 11.42 -13.49
C LEU A 251 1.70 10.95 -14.44
N GLN A 252 2.92 11.47 -14.25
CA GLN A 252 4.03 11.18 -15.15
C GLN A 252 4.50 9.72 -15.05
N ASN A 253 5.06 9.20 -16.13
CA ASN A 253 5.57 7.82 -16.21
C ASN A 253 4.54 6.75 -15.81
N ASN A 254 3.36 6.83 -16.44
CA ASN A 254 2.29 5.84 -16.31
C ASN A 254 2.00 5.19 -17.69
N GLN A 255 0.88 4.50 -17.82
CA GLN A 255 0.47 3.74 -19.00
C GLN A 255 -0.79 4.32 -19.66
N ILE A 256 -1.00 5.63 -19.51
CA ILE A 256 -2.19 6.32 -20.04
C ILE A 256 -2.07 6.43 -21.57
N LYS A 257 -3.04 5.86 -22.28
CA LYS A 257 -3.08 5.87 -23.76
C LYS A 257 -4.06 6.89 -24.34
N THR A 258 -5.22 7.03 -23.73
CA THR A 258 -6.26 7.95 -24.19
C THR A 258 -7.08 8.41 -22.98
N PHE A 259 -7.88 9.45 -23.17
CA PHE A 259 -8.81 9.97 -22.18
C PHE A 259 -9.90 10.82 -22.86
N ALA A 260 -11.09 10.82 -22.27
CA ALA A 260 -12.27 11.49 -22.79
C ALA A 260 -12.65 12.75 -21.98
N ARG A 261 -13.38 13.68 -22.60
CA ARG A 261 -13.77 14.96 -21.98
C ARG A 261 -14.49 14.78 -20.63
N ASN A 262 -15.37 13.79 -20.54
CA ASN A 262 -16.14 13.50 -19.33
C ASN A 262 -15.28 12.97 -18.18
N GLU A 263 -14.14 12.33 -18.45
CA GLU A 263 -13.25 11.80 -17.41
C GLU A 263 -12.61 12.91 -16.56
N PHE A 264 -12.57 14.14 -17.10
CA PHE A 264 -12.10 15.33 -16.40
C PHE A 264 -13.23 16.02 -15.61
N SER A 265 -14.44 15.46 -15.55
CA SER A 265 -15.52 16.02 -14.74
C SER A 265 -15.12 16.08 -13.26
N GLY A 266 -15.40 17.19 -12.59
CA GLY A 266 -15.03 17.39 -11.18
C GLY A 266 -13.60 17.87 -10.96
N LEU A 267 -12.74 17.83 -11.99
CA LEU A 267 -11.45 18.51 -11.95
C LEU A 267 -11.66 20.02 -12.04
N LYS A 268 -11.05 20.77 -11.13
CA LYS A 268 -11.08 22.24 -11.22
C LYS A 268 -10.27 22.72 -12.42
N SER A 269 -10.75 23.77 -13.09
CA SER A 269 -10.09 24.36 -14.26
C SER A 269 -8.67 24.88 -13.98
N THR A 270 -8.37 25.20 -12.72
CA THR A 270 -7.08 25.66 -12.20
C THR A 270 -6.14 24.52 -11.80
N SER A 271 -6.63 23.29 -11.68
CA SER A 271 -5.82 22.13 -11.30
C SER A 271 -4.87 21.72 -12.43
N LEU A 272 -3.64 21.38 -12.06
CA LEU A 272 -2.58 21.02 -13.01
C LEU A 272 -2.42 19.51 -13.05
N LEU A 273 -2.43 18.94 -14.27
CA LEU A 273 -2.13 17.53 -14.48
C LEU A 273 -0.85 17.45 -15.31
N ASN A 274 0.17 16.79 -14.76
CA ASN A 274 1.38 16.46 -15.50
C ASN A 274 1.24 15.05 -16.07
N LEU A 275 1.03 14.96 -17.39
CA LEU A 275 0.82 13.72 -18.14
C LEU A 275 2.07 13.26 -18.91
N ASN A 276 3.23 13.87 -18.67
CA ASN A 276 4.46 13.54 -19.39
C ASN A 276 4.84 12.05 -19.26
N LYS A 277 5.56 11.53 -20.26
CA LYS A 277 6.05 10.15 -20.28
C LYS A 277 4.92 9.12 -20.14
N ASN A 278 3.80 9.36 -20.82
CA ASN A 278 2.72 8.38 -21.01
C ASN A 278 2.63 7.99 -22.49
N PRO A 279 2.22 6.76 -22.83
CA PRO A 279 2.08 6.30 -24.20
C PRO A 279 0.80 6.83 -24.87
N ILE A 280 0.62 8.16 -24.90
CA ILE A 280 -0.60 8.82 -25.36
C ILE A 280 -0.76 8.69 -26.88
N VAL A 281 -1.95 8.26 -27.31
CA VAL A 281 -2.39 8.19 -28.71
C VAL A 281 -3.09 9.51 -29.05
N CYS A 282 -2.46 10.31 -29.92
CA CYS A 282 -2.97 11.58 -30.40
C CYS A 282 -3.74 11.42 -31.71
N ASP A 283 -4.94 10.86 -31.61
CA ASP A 283 -5.89 10.73 -32.72
C ASP A 283 -7.09 11.68 -32.53
N CYS A 284 -8.20 11.41 -33.22
CA CYS A 284 -9.38 12.27 -33.13
C CYS A 284 -10.03 12.30 -31.73
N ASP A 285 -9.81 11.29 -30.89
CA ASP A 285 -10.38 11.25 -29.54
C ASP A 285 -9.80 12.34 -28.65
N LEU A 286 -8.61 12.87 -28.96
CA LEU A 286 -8.00 13.98 -28.25
C LEU A 286 -8.31 15.38 -28.83
N LYS A 287 -9.16 15.48 -29.86
CA LYS A 287 -9.51 16.79 -30.47
C LYS A 287 -10.05 17.80 -29.46
N TRP A 288 -10.86 17.32 -28.52
CA TRP A 288 -11.47 18.14 -27.48
C TRP A 288 -10.42 18.84 -26.58
N VAL A 289 -9.19 18.29 -26.49
CA VAL A 289 -8.14 18.88 -25.66
C VAL A 289 -7.75 20.27 -26.19
N LEU A 290 -7.74 20.45 -27.52
CA LEU A 290 -7.37 21.71 -28.16
C LEU A 290 -8.33 22.84 -27.75
N ASP A 291 -9.64 22.57 -27.74
CA ASP A 291 -10.69 23.55 -27.39
C ASP A 291 -11.05 23.61 -25.90
N SER A 292 -10.49 22.71 -25.08
CA SER A 292 -10.80 22.65 -23.65
C SER A 292 -10.27 23.84 -22.84
N THR A 293 -10.87 24.05 -21.67
CA THR A 293 -10.41 25.00 -20.65
C THR A 293 -9.28 24.46 -19.77
N LEU A 294 -8.64 23.34 -20.15
CA LEU A 294 -7.51 22.81 -19.39
C LEU A 294 -6.36 23.83 -19.39
N PRO A 295 -5.63 23.97 -18.27
CA PRO A 295 -4.48 24.88 -18.20
C PRO A 295 -3.47 24.61 -19.30
N MET A 296 -2.89 25.68 -19.86
CA MET A 296 -1.83 25.54 -20.87
C MET A 296 -0.65 24.72 -20.35
N ALA A 297 -0.34 24.85 -19.05
CA ALA A 297 0.67 24.03 -18.39
C ALA A 297 0.33 22.52 -18.43
N THR A 298 -0.94 22.13 -18.21
CA THR A 298 -1.40 20.74 -18.37
C THR A 298 -1.27 20.29 -19.82
N LYS A 299 -1.80 21.08 -20.78
CA LYS A 299 -1.74 20.77 -22.21
C LYS A 299 -0.28 20.56 -22.68
N ALA A 300 0.65 21.40 -22.23
CA ALA A 300 2.06 21.29 -22.59
C ALA A 300 2.74 19.99 -22.15
N THR A 301 2.18 19.26 -21.17
CA THR A 301 2.71 17.94 -20.74
C THR A 301 2.16 16.75 -21.54
N ILE A 302 1.19 16.98 -22.42
CA ILE A 302 0.62 15.93 -23.27
C ILE A 302 1.53 15.79 -24.49
N VAL A 303 2.42 14.80 -24.44
CA VAL A 303 3.34 14.44 -25.53
C VAL A 303 2.81 13.19 -26.23
N CYS A 304 2.63 13.27 -27.53
CA CYS A 304 2.14 12.17 -28.34
C CYS A 304 3.19 11.07 -28.42
N ALA A 305 2.80 9.84 -28.12
CA ALA A 305 3.60 8.65 -28.35
C ALA A 305 3.19 7.94 -29.65
N MET A 306 1.91 8.04 -30.00
CA MET A 306 1.30 7.51 -31.22
C MET A 306 0.37 8.57 -31.84
N PRO A 307 0.08 8.49 -33.15
CA PRO A 307 0.75 7.64 -34.13
C PRO A 307 2.21 8.08 -34.37
N GLU A 308 3.01 7.27 -35.08
CA GLU A 308 4.46 7.51 -35.23
C GLU A 308 4.77 8.88 -35.87
N GLU A 309 3.91 9.41 -36.73
CA GLU A 309 4.07 10.72 -37.38
C GLU A 309 3.98 11.89 -36.38
N LEU A 310 3.29 11.69 -35.26
CA LEU A 310 3.11 12.71 -34.21
C LEU A 310 4.01 12.46 -33.00
N LYS A 311 4.78 11.38 -32.99
CA LYS A 311 5.60 10.96 -31.86
C LYS A 311 6.57 12.06 -31.42
N GLY A 312 6.57 12.34 -30.12
CA GLY A 312 7.38 13.38 -29.48
C GLY A 312 6.83 14.80 -29.61
N ARG A 313 5.79 15.05 -30.42
CA ARG A 313 5.15 16.36 -30.51
C ARG A 313 4.24 16.59 -29.30
N THR A 314 4.19 17.82 -28.80
CA THR A 314 3.23 18.23 -27.77
C THR A 314 1.88 18.54 -28.41
N ILE A 315 0.78 18.25 -27.70
CA ILE A 315 -0.59 18.56 -28.17
C ILE A 315 -0.76 20.06 -28.50
N THR A 316 -0.01 20.94 -27.80
CA THR A 316 -0.03 22.40 -28.01
C THR A 316 0.57 22.83 -29.35
N SER A 317 1.34 21.97 -30.00
CA SER A 317 1.91 22.20 -31.34
C SER A 317 1.02 21.67 -32.47
N LEU A 318 -0.11 21.05 -32.14
CA LEU A 318 -1.00 20.38 -33.09
C LEU A 318 -2.27 21.19 -33.35
N THR A 319 -2.90 20.90 -34.48
CA THR A 319 -4.20 21.43 -34.88
C THR A 319 -5.22 20.29 -34.99
N GLY A 320 -6.52 20.62 -35.06
CA GLY A 320 -7.57 19.62 -35.22
C GLY A 320 -7.50 18.81 -36.52
N LYS A 321 -6.67 19.23 -37.49
CA LYS A 321 -6.40 18.49 -38.74
C LYS A 321 -5.34 17.41 -38.56
N ASP A 322 -4.41 17.58 -37.61
CA ASP A 322 -3.38 16.59 -37.31
C ASP A 322 -3.98 15.38 -36.56
N LEU A 323 -4.98 15.64 -35.72
CA LEU A 323 -5.68 14.64 -34.92
C LEU A 323 -6.75 13.93 -35.75
N THR A 324 -6.45 12.77 -36.33
CA THR A 324 -7.38 12.03 -37.20
C THR A 324 -7.60 10.61 -36.71
N CYS A 325 -8.80 10.08 -36.90
CA CYS A 325 -9.09 8.67 -36.69
C CYS A 325 -9.27 8.00 -38.05
N ILE A 326 -8.70 6.81 -38.21
CA ILE A 326 -9.01 5.97 -39.37
C ILE A 326 -10.41 5.43 -39.12
N THR A 327 -11.39 5.96 -39.84
CA THR A 327 -12.67 5.26 -39.97
C THR A 327 -12.38 4.03 -40.82
N THR A 328 -12.40 2.85 -40.20
CA THR A 328 -12.56 1.61 -40.95
C THR A 328 -13.96 1.63 -41.54
N THR A 329 -14.11 2.33 -42.67
CA THR A 329 -15.22 2.07 -43.57
C THR A 329 -15.04 0.63 -44.02
N ALA A 330 -15.89 -0.26 -43.50
CA ALA A 330 -16.11 -1.55 -44.13
C ALA A 330 -16.33 -1.28 -45.63
N PRO A 331 -15.59 -1.95 -46.55
CA PRO A 331 -15.74 -1.68 -47.97
C PRO A 331 -17.19 -2.01 -48.36
N THR A 332 -17.94 -0.98 -48.72
CA THR A 332 -19.28 -1.12 -49.26
C THR A 332 -19.15 -1.61 -50.71
N SER A 333 -19.62 -2.84 -50.92
CA SER A 333 -20.02 -3.44 -52.19
C SER A 333 -19.01 -3.44 -53.36
N GLY A 334 -18.27 -4.55 -53.46
CA GLY A 334 -17.94 -5.16 -54.75
C GLY A 334 -18.78 -6.43 -54.91
N SER A 335 -19.69 -6.44 -55.87
CA SER A 335 -20.52 -7.60 -56.23
C SER A 335 -19.64 -8.83 -56.48
N ALA A 336 -19.74 -9.83 -55.61
CA ALA A 336 -19.20 -11.17 -55.84
C ALA A 336 -20.39 -12.14 -55.91
N THR A 337 -20.61 -12.65 -57.11
CA THR A 337 -21.57 -13.69 -57.46
C THR A 337 -21.42 -14.91 -56.55
N LEU A 338 -22.49 -15.27 -55.85
CA LEU A 338 -22.58 -16.53 -55.13
C LEU A 338 -22.57 -17.69 -56.14
N ARG A 339 -21.51 -18.50 -56.13
CA ARG A 339 -21.53 -19.90 -56.58
C ARG A 339 -21.47 -20.80 -55.35
N PRO A 340 -22.27 -21.89 -55.30
CA PRO A 340 -22.21 -22.82 -54.19
C PRO A 340 -20.94 -23.67 -54.32
N VAL A 341 -20.13 -23.71 -53.26
CA VAL A 341 -19.03 -24.67 -53.13
C VAL A 341 -19.36 -25.62 -51.99
N SER A 342 -19.28 -26.89 -52.33
CA SER A 342 -19.43 -28.10 -51.53
C SER A 342 -18.50 -28.16 -50.30
N ASN A 343 -18.95 -28.96 -49.32
CA ASN A 343 -18.35 -29.32 -48.03
C ASN A 343 -16.81 -29.33 -47.91
N PRO A 344 -16.29 -29.04 -46.70
CA PRO A 344 -14.85 -29.03 -46.44
C PRO A 344 -14.30 -30.45 -46.25
N THR A 345 -13.35 -30.83 -47.11
CA THR A 345 -12.33 -31.85 -46.81
C THR A 345 -11.19 -31.22 -46.00
N THR A 346 -10.84 -31.93 -44.94
CA THR A 346 -9.70 -31.76 -44.03
C THR A 346 -8.37 -31.46 -44.73
N LYS A 347 -7.61 -30.52 -44.17
CA LYS A 347 -6.17 -30.38 -44.44
C LYS A 347 -5.39 -30.22 -43.13
N THR A 348 -4.53 -31.20 -42.90
CA THR A 348 -3.59 -31.39 -41.79
C THR A 348 -2.58 -30.24 -41.71
N ILE A 349 -2.37 -29.70 -40.50
CA ILE A 349 -1.26 -28.81 -40.17
C ILE A 349 -0.32 -29.56 -39.23
N TYR A 350 0.95 -29.68 -39.63
CA TYR A 350 2.03 -30.22 -38.82
C TYR A 350 2.51 -29.16 -37.82
N PHE A 351 2.55 -29.49 -36.53
CA PHE A 351 3.28 -28.71 -35.53
C PHE A 351 4.64 -29.36 -35.29
N GLN A 352 5.70 -28.55 -35.45
CA GLN A 352 7.06 -28.94 -35.09
C GLN A 352 7.19 -29.13 -33.58
N ASP A 353 7.98 -30.15 -33.24
CA ASP A 353 8.43 -30.52 -31.91
C ASP A 353 8.87 -29.32 -31.08
N ASN A 354 8.29 -29.15 -29.90
CA ASN A 354 8.96 -28.41 -28.83
C ASN A 354 8.64 -28.98 -27.45
N TRP A 355 9.72 -29.16 -26.69
CA TRP A 355 9.97 -29.83 -25.41
C TRP A 355 9.03 -29.56 -24.21
N PHE A 356 7.95 -28.80 -24.34
CA PHE A 356 7.11 -28.38 -23.21
C PHE A 356 6.01 -29.38 -22.78
N THR A 357 5.64 -30.34 -23.64
CA THR A 357 4.58 -31.33 -23.34
C THR A 357 5.06 -32.53 -22.54
N LYS A 358 6.37 -32.75 -22.40
CA LYS A 358 6.93 -33.86 -21.58
C LYS A 358 7.02 -33.56 -20.09
N ILE A 359 6.86 -32.31 -19.64
CA ILE A 359 6.97 -31.94 -18.22
C ILE A 359 5.60 -31.89 -17.52
N VAL A 360 4.51 -31.67 -18.26
CA VAL A 360 3.16 -31.57 -17.68
C VAL A 360 2.55 -32.96 -17.38
N VAL A 361 2.99 -34.01 -18.08
CA VAL A 361 2.45 -35.38 -17.89
C VAL A 361 3.18 -36.16 -16.77
N MET A 362 4.40 -35.76 -16.36
CA MET A 362 5.10 -36.40 -15.24
C MET A 362 4.68 -35.89 -13.85
N LEU A 363 4.06 -34.71 -13.75
CA LEU A 363 3.69 -34.12 -12.45
C LEU A 363 2.25 -34.43 -12.01
N PHE A 364 1.43 -35.07 -12.85
CA PHE A 364 0.08 -35.50 -12.47
C PHE A 364 0.02 -36.91 -11.85
N PHE A 365 1.10 -37.70 -11.98
CA PHE A 365 1.16 -39.06 -11.43
C PHE A 365 1.72 -39.17 -9.99
N GLN A 366 2.24 -38.07 -9.41
CA GLN A 366 2.78 -38.10 -8.03
C GLN A 366 1.81 -37.61 -6.94
N VAL A 367 0.61 -37.13 -7.28
CA VAL A 367 -0.38 -36.65 -6.28
C VAL A 367 -1.46 -37.70 -5.96
N VAL A 368 -1.57 -38.79 -6.73
CA VAL A 368 -2.60 -39.84 -6.52
C VAL A 368 -2.08 -41.06 -5.73
N MET A 369 -0.77 -41.13 -5.44
CA MET A 369 -0.15 -42.23 -4.69
C MET A 369 0.13 -41.91 -3.20
N TRP A 370 -0.44 -40.84 -2.65
CA TRP A 370 -0.27 -40.47 -1.23
C TRP A 370 -1.52 -40.65 -0.35
N PHE A 371 -2.65 -41.09 -0.92
CA PHE A 371 -3.88 -41.36 -0.15
C PHE A 371 -4.35 -42.82 -0.19
N ALA A 372 -3.52 -43.77 -0.63
CA ALA A 372 -3.92 -45.17 -0.75
C ALA A 372 -2.91 -46.16 -0.14
N THR A 373 -2.48 -45.91 1.11
CA THR A 373 -1.96 -46.97 1.99
C THR A 373 -2.50 -46.78 3.40
N GLY A 374 -3.72 -47.29 3.62
CA GLY A 374 -4.39 -47.25 4.92
C GLY A 374 -5.61 -48.16 4.94
N ASN A 375 -5.36 -49.45 5.18
CA ASN A 375 -6.30 -50.47 5.68
C ASN A 375 -7.45 -51.02 4.81
N THR A 376 -7.17 -52.22 4.28
CA THR A 376 -7.92 -53.50 4.35
C THR A 376 -9.42 -53.61 4.01
N ASN A 377 -9.69 -54.61 3.17
CA ASN A 377 -10.92 -55.39 2.94
C ASN A 377 -11.93 -54.85 1.92
N SER A 378 -11.75 -55.25 0.65
CA SER A 378 -12.77 -55.98 -0.11
C SER A 378 -12.25 -56.29 -1.52
N THR A 379 -12.38 -57.56 -1.91
CA THR A 379 -12.09 -58.06 -3.25
C THR A 379 -13.17 -57.61 -4.22
N GLY A 380 -12.79 -56.86 -5.26
CA GLY A 380 -13.64 -56.54 -6.40
C GLY A 380 -12.80 -56.49 -7.67
N LEU A 381 -12.85 -57.56 -8.46
CA LEU A 381 -12.29 -57.63 -9.81
C LEU A 381 -13.03 -56.65 -10.73
N ILE A 382 -12.30 -55.72 -11.36
CA ILE A 382 -12.78 -55.01 -12.56
C ILE A 382 -11.73 -55.22 -13.65
N ASN A 383 -12.03 -56.16 -14.56
CA ASN A 383 -11.32 -56.33 -15.83
C ASN A 383 -11.75 -55.21 -16.78
N ALA A 384 -10.81 -54.43 -17.30
CA ALA A 384 -11.03 -53.52 -18.41
C ALA A 384 -10.13 -53.93 -19.59
N THR A 385 -10.74 -54.58 -20.58
CA THR A 385 -10.13 -54.92 -21.88
C THR A 385 -10.11 -53.69 -22.77
N VAL A 386 -8.93 -53.32 -23.27
CA VAL A 386 -8.74 -52.23 -24.25
C VAL A 386 -8.76 -52.85 -25.65
N ILE A 387 -9.71 -52.43 -26.49
CA ILE A 387 -9.76 -52.77 -27.92
C ILE A 387 -9.14 -51.60 -28.70
N PRO A 388 -8.12 -51.81 -29.53
CA PRO A 388 -7.60 -50.77 -30.40
C PRO A 388 -8.50 -50.64 -31.64
N LEU A 389 -8.95 -49.42 -31.95
CA LEU A 389 -9.46 -49.12 -33.29
C LEU A 389 -8.32 -48.51 -34.11
N ALA A 390 -8.03 -49.24 -35.19
CA ALA A 390 -7.00 -48.96 -36.15
C ALA A 390 -7.33 -47.78 -37.07
N THR A 391 -6.25 -47.22 -37.59
CA THR A 391 -6.06 -46.21 -38.66
C THR A 391 -6.53 -44.79 -38.39
#